data_AF-A0A6G3ZII0-F1
#
_entry.id   AF-A0A6G3ZII0-F1
#
_cell.length_a   1.000
_cell.length_b   1.000
_cell.length_c   1.000
_cell.angle_alpha   90.00
_cell.angle_beta   90.00
_cell.angle_gamma   90.00
#
_symmetry.space_group_name_H-M   'P 1'
#
loop_
_entity.id
_entity.type
_entity.pdbx_description
1 polymer ?
#
loop_
_entity_poly.entity_id
_entity_poly.type
_entity_poly.pdbx_seq_one_letter_code
_entity_poly.pdbx_strand_id
1 'polypeptide(L)'
;MYPLGHVGMALLFVAPVALALDRRRRYPPVAALALATALLPDVDGKIPFSHHHGGPHTVLFALVGSLAVGLALAFVSANVSWAARRIESVPAFRPRAAFALGFAGALAGLASHLFADLLMIPIADNPVEPLWPFSQQTVALGVMHPGDPAWNWGLLAAGIAVQVLLFLAFVPRVHDRVLAVREGRSHDSNRPR
;
A
#
# COMPACT_ATOMS: atom_id res chain seq x y z
N MET A 1 -9.67 4.54 -13.99
CA MET A 1 -9.31 5.98 -13.77
C MET A 1 -8.19 6.37 -14.72
N TYR A 2 -7.66 7.61 -14.69
CA TYR A 2 -6.29 7.79 -15.15
C TYR A 2 -5.29 7.42 -14.03
N PRO A 3 -4.04 7.05 -14.37
CA PRO A 3 -3.06 6.59 -13.39
C PRO A 3 -2.87 7.52 -12.18
N LEU A 4 -2.98 8.83 -12.37
CA LEU A 4 -2.86 9.82 -11.30
C LEU A 4 -3.93 9.64 -10.21
N GLY A 5 -5.18 9.37 -10.60
CA GLY A 5 -6.26 9.16 -9.65
C GLY A 5 -6.08 7.86 -8.86
N HIS A 6 -5.63 6.78 -9.50
CA HIS A 6 -5.30 5.53 -8.81
C HIS A 6 -4.13 5.69 -7.83
N VAL A 7 -3.09 6.42 -8.21
CA VAL A 7 -1.97 6.75 -7.31
C VAL A 7 -2.48 7.55 -6.10
N GLY A 8 -3.33 8.55 -6.31
CA GLY A 8 -3.98 9.30 -5.23
C GLY A 8 -4.78 8.41 -4.29
N MET A 9 -5.61 7.51 -4.83
CA MET A 9 -6.39 6.57 -4.04
C MET A 9 -5.52 5.60 -3.24
N ALA A 10 -4.41 5.11 -3.82
CA ALA A 10 -3.46 4.25 -3.13
C ALA A 10 -2.81 4.95 -1.93
N LEU A 11 -2.46 6.24 -2.07
CA LEU A 11 -1.95 7.05 -0.97
C LEU A 11 -2.97 7.20 0.17
N LEU A 12 -4.26 7.34 -0.16
CA LEU A 12 -5.33 7.41 0.84
C LEU A 12 -5.54 6.04 1.53
N PHE A 13 -5.58 4.95 0.78
CA PHE A 13 -5.80 3.60 1.32
C PHE A 13 -4.65 3.09 2.18
N VAL A 14 -3.41 3.51 1.91
CA VAL A 14 -2.26 3.13 2.73
C VAL A 14 -2.11 4.01 3.99
N ALA A 15 -2.80 5.14 4.07
CA ALA A 15 -2.73 6.06 5.22
C ALA A 15 -3.10 5.43 6.57
N PRO A 16 -4.18 4.62 6.72
CA PRO A 16 -4.50 3.94 7.98
C PRO A 16 -3.38 2.99 8.44
N VAL A 17 -2.62 2.41 7.50
CA VAL A 17 -1.49 1.54 7.81
C VAL A 17 -0.34 2.32 8.45
N ALA A 18 -0.18 3.60 8.13
CA ALA A 18 0.76 4.49 8.81
C ALA A 18 0.44 4.59 10.31
N LEU A 19 -0.84 4.82 10.64
CA LEU A 19 -1.29 4.96 12.03
C LEU A 19 -1.03 3.68 12.86
N ALA A 20 -1.15 2.51 12.23
CA ALA A 20 -0.92 1.22 12.88
C ALA A 20 0.58 0.85 13.02
N LEU A 21 1.42 1.20 12.04
CA LEU A 21 2.78 0.68 11.92
C LEU A 21 3.90 1.68 12.23
N ASP A 22 3.63 2.99 12.29
CA ASP A 22 4.70 3.99 12.28
C ASP A 22 5.55 4.04 13.56
N ARG A 23 5.10 3.40 14.66
CA ARG A 23 5.95 3.14 15.84
C ARG A 23 7.22 2.35 15.53
N ARG A 24 7.37 1.76 14.34
CA ARG A 24 8.49 0.88 13.97
C ARG A 24 9.20 1.22 12.65
N ARG A 25 9.02 2.42 12.06
CA ARG A 25 9.62 2.81 10.75
C ARG A 25 9.28 1.85 9.60
N ARG A 26 8.13 1.18 9.68
CA ARG A 26 7.70 0.15 8.71
C ARG A 26 6.80 0.70 7.61
N TYR A 27 6.44 1.98 7.70
CA TYR A 27 5.49 2.61 6.80
C TYR A 27 6.01 2.80 5.35
N PRO A 28 7.22 3.33 5.11
CA PRO A 28 7.71 3.57 3.74
C PRO A 28 7.67 2.37 2.79
N PRO A 29 8.14 1.15 3.18
CA PRO A 29 8.09 0.01 2.26
C PRO A 29 6.66 -0.44 1.95
N VAL A 30 5.71 -0.26 2.87
CA VAL A 30 4.30 -0.57 2.65
C VAL A 30 3.68 0.42 1.66
N ALA A 31 3.94 1.71 1.84
CA ALA A 31 3.50 2.75 0.91
C ALA A 31 4.07 2.54 -0.49
N ALA A 32 5.37 2.23 -0.60
CA ALA A 32 6.01 1.94 -1.89
C ALA A 32 5.34 0.75 -2.59
N LEU A 33 5.01 -0.32 -1.85
CA LEU A 33 4.35 -1.48 -2.42
C LEU A 33 2.89 -1.21 -2.82
N ALA A 34 2.16 -0.42 -2.03
CA ALA A 34 0.82 0.03 -2.40
C ALA A 34 0.85 0.80 -3.73
N LEU A 35 1.77 1.75 -3.87
CA LEU A 35 1.96 2.50 -5.11
C LEU A 35 2.35 1.60 -6.29
N ALA A 36 3.26 0.65 -6.08
CA ALA A 36 3.71 -0.26 -7.14
C ALA A 36 2.60 -1.18 -7.65
N THR A 37 1.65 -1.56 -6.79
CA THR A 37 0.53 -2.44 -7.14
C THR A 37 -0.73 -1.69 -7.60
N ALA A 38 -0.82 -0.38 -7.37
CA ALA A 38 -2.01 0.43 -7.64
C ALA A 38 -2.41 0.53 -9.12
N LEU A 39 -1.49 0.25 -10.04
CA LEU A 39 -1.73 0.26 -11.49
C LEU A 39 -1.59 -1.13 -12.11
N LEU A 40 -1.38 -2.16 -11.29
CA LEU A 40 -1.18 -3.52 -11.77
C LEU A 40 -2.42 -4.07 -12.48
N PRO A 41 -3.68 -3.83 -12.02
CA PRO A 41 -4.86 -4.33 -12.70
C PRO A 41 -4.98 -3.85 -14.16
N ASP A 42 -4.79 -2.54 -14.41
CA ASP A 42 -4.85 -1.90 -15.74
C ASP A 42 -3.85 -2.45 -16.77
N VAL A 43 -2.90 -3.31 -16.37
CA VAL A 43 -1.99 -3.96 -17.31
C VAL A 43 -2.75 -4.94 -18.22
N ASP A 44 -3.90 -5.47 -17.78
CA ASP A 44 -4.76 -6.31 -18.63
C ASP A 44 -5.21 -5.58 -19.90
N GLY A 45 -5.42 -4.25 -19.83
CA GLY A 45 -5.64 -3.28 -20.90
C GLY A 45 -4.76 -3.47 -22.13
N LYS A 46 -3.59 -4.10 -21.96
CA LYS A 46 -2.56 -4.30 -22.97
C LYS A 46 -2.50 -5.73 -23.50
N ILE A 47 -3.30 -6.65 -22.94
CA ILE A 47 -3.31 -8.07 -23.26
C ILE A 47 -4.51 -8.37 -24.18
N PRO A 48 -4.28 -8.77 -25.44
CA PRO A 48 -5.37 -9.15 -26.35
C PRO A 48 -6.22 -10.28 -25.76
N PHE A 49 -7.54 -10.19 -25.95
CA PHE A 49 -8.51 -11.20 -25.50
C PHE A 49 -8.65 -11.38 -23.98
N SER A 50 -8.14 -10.45 -23.18
CA SER A 50 -8.43 -10.43 -21.75
C SER A 50 -9.86 -9.96 -21.50
N HIS A 51 -10.51 -10.53 -20.49
CA HIS A 51 -11.79 -10.02 -19.97
C HIS A 51 -11.47 -8.77 -19.15
N HIS A 52 -11.31 -7.64 -19.85
CA HIS A 52 -11.06 -6.34 -19.23
C HIS A 52 -12.12 -6.09 -18.15
N HIS A 53 -11.69 -5.78 -16.93
CA HIS A 53 -12.52 -5.46 -15.77
C HIS A 53 -13.33 -6.60 -15.09
N GLY A 54 -13.04 -7.87 -15.43
CA GLY A 54 -13.50 -9.04 -14.67
C GLY A 54 -12.37 -9.91 -14.11
N GLY A 55 -11.15 -9.83 -14.64
CA GLY A 55 -10.01 -10.58 -14.08
C GLY A 55 -9.31 -9.81 -12.93
N PRO A 56 -8.37 -8.91 -13.24
CA PRO A 56 -7.61 -8.16 -12.23
C PRO A 56 -8.41 -7.15 -11.41
N HIS A 57 -9.60 -6.76 -11.88
CA HIS A 57 -10.48 -5.79 -11.20
C HIS A 57 -11.49 -6.51 -10.28
N THR A 58 -11.01 -7.48 -9.51
CA THR A 58 -11.85 -8.28 -8.59
C THR A 58 -11.33 -8.25 -7.16
N VAL A 59 -12.24 -8.48 -6.22
CA VAL A 59 -11.90 -8.72 -4.81
C VAL A 59 -11.00 -9.96 -4.70
N LEU A 60 -11.30 -11.01 -5.48
CA LEU A 60 -10.50 -12.23 -5.49
C LEU A 60 -9.07 -11.96 -5.93
N PHE A 61 -8.86 -11.22 -7.02
CA PHE A 61 -7.52 -10.85 -7.49
C PHE A 61 -6.78 -10.02 -6.44
N ALA A 62 -7.45 -9.02 -5.84
CA ALA A 62 -6.85 -8.21 -4.78
C ALA A 62 -6.38 -9.07 -3.60
N LEU A 63 -7.19 -10.03 -3.14
CA LEU A 63 -6.84 -10.91 -2.02
C LEU A 63 -5.73 -11.91 -2.38
N VAL A 64 -5.86 -12.63 -3.50
CA VAL A 64 -4.90 -13.65 -3.92
C VAL A 64 -3.57 -13.02 -4.32
N GLY A 65 -3.59 -11.91 -5.06
CA GLY A 65 -2.40 -11.15 -5.42
C GLY A 65 -1.66 -10.65 -4.18
N SER A 66 -2.38 -10.10 -3.21
CA SER A 66 -1.78 -9.65 -1.94
C SER A 66 -1.19 -10.81 -1.14
N LEU A 67 -1.87 -11.95 -1.09
CA LEU A 67 -1.37 -13.17 -0.45
C LEU A 67 -0.08 -13.65 -1.13
N ALA A 68 -0.05 -13.69 -2.47
CA ALA A 68 1.12 -14.10 -3.25
C ALA A 68 2.31 -13.18 -2.98
N VAL A 69 2.12 -11.85 -3.01
CA VAL A 69 3.18 -10.88 -2.70
C VAL A 69 3.68 -11.04 -1.26
N GLY A 70 2.78 -11.19 -0.30
CA GLY A 70 3.14 -11.44 1.11
C GLY A 70 3.98 -12.71 1.27
N LEU A 71 3.54 -13.82 0.69
CA LEU A 71 4.26 -15.10 0.75
C LEU A 71 5.63 -15.02 0.04
N ALA A 72 5.71 -14.35 -1.11
CA ALA A 72 6.96 -14.14 -1.82
C ALA A 72 7.98 -13.36 -0.97
N LEU A 73 7.56 -12.25 -0.34
CA LEU A 73 8.45 -11.49 0.55
C LEU A 73 8.84 -12.29 1.80
N ALA A 74 7.94 -13.10 2.35
CA ALA A 74 8.25 -14.00 3.46
C ALA A 74 9.30 -15.04 3.07
N PHE A 75 9.16 -15.64 1.88
CA PHE A 75 10.10 -16.60 1.32
C PHE A 75 11.48 -15.96 1.09
N VAL A 76 11.53 -14.80 0.43
CA VAL A 76 12.78 -14.05 0.22
C VAL A 76 13.43 -13.73 1.57
N SER A 77 12.66 -13.22 2.54
CA SER A 77 13.13 -12.91 3.89
C SER A 77 13.71 -14.13 4.61
N ALA A 78 13.10 -15.31 4.47
CA ALA A 78 13.59 -16.54 5.07
C ALA A 78 14.93 -16.99 4.47
N ASN A 79 15.05 -16.94 3.15
CA ASN A 79 16.27 -17.33 2.42
C ASN A 79 17.42 -16.36 2.66
N VAL A 80 17.14 -15.05 2.61
CA VAL A 80 18.13 -14.01 2.95
C VAL A 80 18.59 -14.19 4.40
N SER A 81 17.68 -14.39 5.34
CA SER A 81 18.05 -14.66 6.73
C SER A 81 18.87 -15.94 6.89
N TRP A 82 18.58 -16.98 6.11
CA TRP A 82 19.36 -18.22 6.12
C TRP A 82 20.77 -18.04 5.58
N ALA A 83 20.93 -17.33 4.47
CA ALA A 83 22.23 -17.03 3.87
C ALA A 83 23.03 -16.07 4.75
N ALA A 84 22.37 -15.04 5.29
CA ALA A 84 22.99 -14.01 6.11
C ALA A 84 23.41 -14.49 7.50
N ARG A 85 22.88 -15.61 8.03
CA ARG A 85 23.45 -16.25 9.22
C ARG A 85 24.93 -16.63 9.06
N ARG A 86 25.47 -16.64 7.83
CA ARG A 86 26.89 -16.84 7.55
C ARG A 86 27.71 -15.54 7.59
N ILE A 87 27.08 -14.38 7.83
CA ILE A 87 27.69 -13.04 7.85
C ILE A 87 27.11 -12.28 9.06
N GLU A 88 27.90 -12.11 10.12
CA GLU A 88 27.44 -11.68 11.47
C GLU A 88 26.73 -10.30 11.54
N SER A 89 26.70 -9.52 10.46
CA SER A 89 26.32 -8.10 10.47
C SER A 89 24.96 -7.76 9.85
N VAL A 90 24.19 -8.71 9.30
CA VAL A 90 22.91 -8.40 8.64
C VAL A 90 21.73 -8.53 9.63
N PRO A 91 20.98 -7.45 9.92
CA PRO A 91 19.80 -7.53 10.76
C PRO A 91 18.76 -8.48 10.14
N ALA A 92 18.39 -9.53 10.87
CA ALA A 92 17.41 -10.50 10.40
C ALA A 92 16.02 -9.87 10.23
N PHE A 93 15.59 -9.66 8.99
CA PHE A 93 14.21 -9.34 8.68
C PHE A 93 13.35 -10.59 8.91
N ARG A 94 12.40 -10.54 9.85
CA ARG A 94 11.61 -11.73 10.23
C ARG A 94 10.59 -12.06 9.13
N PRO A 95 10.48 -13.31 8.64
CA PRO A 95 9.55 -13.70 7.58
C PRO A 95 8.10 -13.31 7.85
N ARG A 96 7.64 -13.40 9.11
CA ARG A 96 6.29 -12.96 9.50
C ARG A 96 6.07 -11.46 9.31
N ALA A 97 7.09 -10.64 9.56
CA ALA A 97 7.01 -9.20 9.34
C ALA A 97 7.05 -8.89 7.84
N ALA A 98 7.87 -9.60 7.07
CA ALA A 98 7.92 -9.50 5.61
C ALA A 98 6.56 -9.81 4.98
N PHE A 99 5.94 -10.91 5.40
CA PHE A 99 4.59 -11.30 4.99
C PHE A 99 3.59 -10.18 5.27
N ALA A 100 3.52 -9.71 6.52
CA ALA A 100 2.52 -8.72 6.94
C ALA A 100 2.67 -7.40 6.18
N LEU A 101 3.90 -6.94 5.96
CA LEU A 101 4.17 -5.70 5.22
C LEU A 101 3.88 -5.85 3.73
N GLY A 102 4.25 -7.00 3.15
CA GLY A 102 3.97 -7.34 1.76
C GLY A 102 2.48 -7.42 1.48
N PHE A 103 1.78 -8.22 2.29
CA PHE A 103 0.33 -8.38 2.19
C PHE A 103 -0.39 -7.04 2.38
N ALA A 104 -0.06 -6.26 3.42
CA ALA A 104 -0.74 -4.99 3.69
C ALA A 104 -0.49 -3.96 2.58
N GLY A 105 0.73 -3.87 2.05
CA GLY A 105 1.05 -2.93 0.98
C GLY A 105 0.34 -3.28 -0.32
N ALA A 106 0.45 -4.54 -0.75
CA ALA A 106 -0.24 -5.02 -1.95
C ALA A 106 -1.76 -4.92 -1.82
N LEU A 107 -2.33 -5.24 -0.66
CA LEU A 107 -3.77 -5.15 -0.44
C LEU A 107 -4.24 -3.71 -0.50
N ALA A 108 -3.50 -2.77 0.11
CA ALA A 108 -3.83 -1.36 0.03
C ALA A 108 -3.83 -0.87 -1.43
N GLY A 109 -2.81 -1.21 -2.22
CA GLY A 109 -2.74 -0.81 -3.62
C GLY A 109 -3.84 -1.44 -4.48
N LEU A 110 -3.99 -2.77 -4.45
CA LEU A 110 -4.98 -3.48 -5.25
C LEU A 110 -6.43 -3.13 -4.86
N ALA A 111 -6.72 -3.02 -3.56
CA ALA A 111 -8.05 -2.60 -3.10
C ALA A 111 -8.35 -1.14 -3.45
N SER A 112 -7.35 -0.25 -3.38
CA SER A 112 -7.51 1.15 -3.78
C SER A 112 -7.85 1.27 -5.27
N HIS A 113 -7.25 0.41 -6.10
CA HIS A 113 -7.53 0.38 -7.53
C HIS A 113 -8.99 -0.02 -7.79
N LEU A 114 -9.40 -1.17 -7.24
CA LEU A 114 -10.77 -1.65 -7.36
C LEU A 114 -11.79 -0.63 -6.84
N PHE A 115 -11.50 -0.01 -5.69
CA PHE A 115 -12.38 1.01 -5.13
C PHE A 115 -12.46 2.27 -6.01
N ALA A 116 -11.35 2.72 -6.59
CA ALA A 116 -11.35 3.84 -7.52
C ALA A 116 -12.22 3.55 -8.75
N ASP A 117 -12.20 2.33 -9.27
CA ASP A 117 -13.06 1.95 -10.39
C ASP A 117 -14.54 1.88 -10.00
N LEU A 118 -14.83 1.38 -8.79
CA LEU A 118 -16.19 1.39 -8.26
C LEU A 118 -16.77 2.81 -8.12
N LEU A 119 -15.94 3.83 -7.91
CA LEU A 119 -16.43 5.22 -7.80
C LEU A 119 -16.86 5.81 -9.14
N MET A 120 -16.49 5.20 -10.26
CA MET A 120 -16.80 5.76 -11.58
C MET A 120 -18.26 5.55 -11.96
N ILE A 121 -18.77 6.47 -12.75
CA ILE A 121 -20.01 6.27 -13.50
C ILE A 121 -19.78 5.14 -14.49
N PRO A 122 -20.68 4.14 -14.53
CA PRO A 122 -20.55 3.06 -15.48
C PRO A 122 -20.65 3.63 -16.90
N ILE A 123 -19.61 3.40 -17.69
CA ILE A 123 -19.69 3.60 -19.14
C ILE A 123 -20.33 2.35 -19.71
N ALA A 124 -21.24 2.50 -20.67
CA ALA A 124 -22.11 1.44 -21.21
C ALA A 124 -21.39 0.12 -21.56
N ASP A 125 -20.09 0.18 -21.87
CA ASP A 125 -19.34 -0.97 -22.37
C ASP A 125 -18.29 -1.51 -21.38
N ASN A 126 -18.16 -0.95 -20.18
CA ASN A 126 -17.06 -1.30 -19.29
C ASN A 126 -17.32 -1.22 -17.77
N PRO A 127 -18.41 -1.82 -17.25
CA PRO A 127 -18.67 -1.85 -15.82
C PRO A 127 -17.78 -2.89 -15.09
N VAL A 128 -17.38 -2.58 -13.86
CA VAL A 128 -16.56 -3.48 -13.02
C VAL A 128 -17.40 -4.62 -12.47
N GLU A 129 -16.86 -5.84 -12.45
CA GLU A 129 -17.47 -7.05 -11.89
C GLU A 129 -16.67 -7.55 -10.67
N PRO A 130 -16.81 -6.94 -9.47
CA PRO A 130 -15.88 -7.18 -8.36
C PRO A 130 -15.84 -8.62 -7.85
N LEU A 131 -16.91 -9.38 -8.12
CA LEU A 131 -17.13 -10.74 -7.62
C LEU A 131 -16.92 -11.81 -8.70
N TRP A 132 -16.43 -11.45 -9.88
CA TRP A 132 -16.03 -12.44 -10.89
C TRP A 132 -14.93 -13.36 -10.33
N PRO A 133 -14.91 -14.67 -10.66
CA PRO A 133 -15.79 -15.40 -11.58
C PRO A 133 -17.07 -15.95 -10.92
N PHE A 134 -17.34 -15.64 -9.66
CA PHE A 134 -18.49 -16.19 -8.94
C PHE A 134 -19.80 -15.48 -9.28
N SER A 135 -19.73 -14.21 -9.68
CA SER A 135 -20.86 -13.43 -10.16
C SER A 135 -20.41 -12.45 -11.24
N GLN A 136 -21.22 -12.31 -12.29
CA GLN A 136 -21.07 -11.30 -13.35
C GLN A 136 -21.85 -10.02 -13.02
N GLN A 137 -22.29 -9.85 -11.77
CA GLN A 137 -22.98 -8.64 -11.37
C GLN A 137 -22.03 -7.45 -11.40
N THR A 138 -22.43 -6.43 -12.14
CA THR A 138 -21.72 -5.18 -12.25
C THR A 138 -22.02 -4.27 -11.07
N VAL A 139 -21.00 -3.56 -10.58
CA VAL A 139 -21.14 -2.63 -9.46
C VAL A 139 -20.46 -1.31 -9.81
N ALA A 140 -21.21 -0.21 -9.63
CA ALA A 140 -20.71 1.15 -9.77
C ALA A 140 -21.44 2.07 -8.80
N LEU A 141 -20.71 2.95 -8.13
CA LEU A 141 -21.23 3.97 -7.22
C LEU A 141 -21.59 5.26 -7.97
N GLY A 142 -20.99 5.50 -9.14
CA GLY A 142 -21.40 6.56 -10.05
C GLY A 142 -21.13 7.98 -9.57
N VAL A 143 -20.04 8.19 -8.82
CA VAL A 143 -19.68 9.49 -8.24
C VAL A 143 -18.73 10.28 -9.15
N MET A 144 -17.90 9.60 -9.93
CA MET A 144 -16.80 10.21 -10.71
C MET A 144 -16.97 9.99 -12.21
N HIS A 145 -16.76 11.04 -12.99
CA HIS A 145 -16.70 10.90 -14.45
C HIS A 145 -15.33 10.34 -14.88
N PRO A 146 -15.31 9.33 -15.76
CA PRO A 146 -14.09 8.80 -16.34
C PRO A 146 -13.28 9.91 -17.05
N GLY A 147 -11.97 9.96 -16.78
CA GLY A 147 -11.07 10.91 -17.43
C GLY A 147 -11.15 12.37 -16.93
N ASP A 148 -12.04 12.69 -15.98
CA ASP A 148 -12.17 14.05 -15.44
C ASP A 148 -10.88 14.50 -14.72
N PRO A 149 -10.19 15.55 -15.18
CA PRO A 149 -8.97 16.04 -14.56
C PRO A 149 -9.16 16.44 -13.09
N ALA A 150 -10.34 16.97 -12.71
CA ALA A 150 -10.61 17.42 -11.36
C ALA A 150 -10.55 16.25 -10.37
N TRP A 151 -11.13 15.10 -10.72
CA TRP A 151 -11.07 13.89 -9.89
C TRP A 151 -9.66 13.30 -9.82
N ASN A 152 -8.96 13.23 -10.94
CA ASN A 152 -7.61 12.66 -10.98
C ASN A 152 -6.61 13.50 -10.17
N TRP A 153 -6.58 14.81 -10.40
CA TRP A 153 -5.69 15.72 -9.67
C TRP A 153 -6.15 15.93 -8.23
N GLY A 154 -7.46 15.99 -7.99
CA GLY A 154 -8.03 16.15 -6.66
C GLY A 154 -7.69 14.97 -5.74
N LEU A 155 -7.85 13.74 -6.21
CA LEU A 155 -7.44 12.55 -5.43
C LEU A 155 -5.94 12.49 -5.20
N LEU A 156 -5.13 12.84 -6.20
CA LEU A 156 -3.67 12.89 -6.04
C LEU A 156 -3.27 13.93 -4.98
N ALA A 157 -3.81 15.14 -5.07
CA ALA A 157 -3.56 16.21 -4.12
C ALA A 157 -4.01 15.83 -2.71
N ALA A 158 -5.20 15.24 -2.56
CA ALA A 158 -5.71 14.75 -1.29
C ALA A 158 -4.83 13.64 -0.69
N GLY A 159 -4.42 12.67 -1.52
CA GLY A 159 -3.50 11.62 -1.14
C GLY A 159 -2.19 12.18 -0.61
N ILE A 160 -1.53 13.08 -1.36
CA ILE A 160 -0.29 13.74 -0.95
C ILE A 160 -0.50 14.55 0.34
N ALA A 161 -1.58 15.31 0.45
CA ALA A 161 -1.88 16.10 1.64
C ALA A 161 -1.98 15.23 2.90
N VAL A 162 -2.67 14.09 2.82
CA VAL A 162 -2.76 13.12 3.92
C VAL A 162 -1.39 12.57 4.29
N GLN A 163 -0.54 12.26 3.30
CA GLN A 163 0.84 11.80 3.55
C GLN A 163 1.69 12.85 4.28
N VAL A 164 1.59 14.11 3.86
CA VAL A 164 2.30 15.23 4.51
C VAL A 164 1.81 15.40 5.94
N LEU A 165 0.48 15.38 6.17
CA LEU A 165 -0.09 15.49 7.51
C LEU A 165 0.36 14.34 8.43
N LEU A 166 0.40 13.11 7.92
CA LEU A 166 0.93 11.96 8.65
C LEU A 166 2.41 12.18 9.00
N PHE A 167 3.24 12.57 8.04
CA PHE A 167 4.65 12.86 8.26
C PHE A 167 4.84 13.92 9.35
N LEU A 168 4.13 15.05 9.25
CA LEU A 168 4.18 16.13 10.23
C LEU A 168 3.68 15.69 11.62
N ALA A 169 2.71 14.78 11.71
CA ALA A 169 2.25 14.25 12.98
C ALA A 169 3.28 13.32 13.64
N PHE A 170 4.15 12.67 12.87
CA PHE A 170 5.13 11.72 13.38
C PHE A 170 6.50 12.34 13.71
N VAL A 171 6.92 13.39 13.00
CA VAL A 171 8.21 14.07 13.23
C VAL A 171 8.41 14.60 14.66
N PRO A 172 7.45 15.31 15.29
CA PRO A 172 7.60 15.83 16.66
C PRO A 172 7.86 14.72 17.67
N ARG A 173 7.14 13.59 17.53
CA ARG A 173 7.27 12.43 18.44
C ARG A 173 8.63 11.75 18.37
N VAL A 174 9.33 11.85 17.24
CA VAL A 174 10.70 11.34 17.07
C VAL A 174 11.70 12.31 17.69
N HIS A 175 11.52 13.62 17.48
CA HIS A 175 12.39 14.65 18.04
C HIS A 175 12.40 14.60 19.58
N ASP A 176 11.22 14.56 20.21
CA ASP A 176 11.09 14.54 21.68
C ASP A 176 11.73 13.29 22.29
N ARG A 177 11.62 12.13 21.62
CA ARG A 177 12.27 10.88 22.07
C ARG A 177 13.79 10.94 21.96
N VAL A 178 14.32 11.55 20.90
CA VAL A 178 15.77 11.67 20.71
C VAL A 178 16.36 12.58 21.79
N LEU A 179 15.69 13.68 22.12
CA LEU A 179 16.09 14.57 23.22
C LEU A 179 16.04 13.86 24.58
N ALA A 180 14.95 13.16 24.90
CA ALA A 180 14.81 12.42 26.16
C ALA A 180 15.89 11.33 26.34
N VAL A 181 16.27 10.60 25.28
CA VAL A 181 17.36 9.61 25.33
C VAL A 181 18.73 10.27 25.54
N ARG A 182 18.94 11.46 24.96
CA ARG A 182 20.19 12.22 25.11
C ARG A 182 20.35 12.75 26.53
N GLU A 183 19.28 13.27 27.12
CA GLU A 183 19.25 13.75 28.52
C GLU A 183 19.42 12.59 29.51
N GLY A 184 18.76 11.46 29.29
CA GLY A 184 18.89 10.27 30.14
C GLY A 184 20.30 9.68 30.18
N ARG A 185 21.05 9.72 29.06
CA ARG A 185 22.48 9.30 29.04
C ARG A 185 23.41 10.30 29.72
N SER A 186 23.06 11.58 29.75
CA SER A 186 23.89 12.61 30.41
C SER A 186 23.84 12.52 31.94
N HIS A 187 22.74 12.00 32.50
CA HIS A 187 22.61 11.81 33.94
C HIS A 187 23.34 10.58 34.49
N ASP A 188 23.51 9.53 33.69
CA ASP A 188 24.13 8.27 34.13
C ASP A 188 25.68 8.30 34.06
N SER A 189 26.25 9.24 33.29
CA SER A 189 27.71 9.39 33.18
C SER A 189 28.37 10.09 34.37
N ASN A 190 27.60 10.52 35.38
CA ASN A 190 28.11 11.30 36.52
C ASN A 190 28.03 10.55 37.87
N ARG A 191 27.87 9.22 37.86
CA ARG A 191 28.04 8.40 39.06
C ARG A 191 29.50 7.99 39.23
N PRO A 192 30.23 8.50 40.24
CA PRO A 192 31.56 8.00 40.54
C PRO A 192 31.46 6.53 40.99
N ARG A 193 32.45 5.73 40.52
CA ARG A 193 32.60 4.30 40.85
C ARG A 193 32.96 4.08 42.30
#